data_AF-A0A365PWX0-F1
#
_entry.id   AF-A0A365PWX0-F1
#
_cell.length_a   1.000
_cell.length_b   1.000
_cell.length_c   1.000
_cell.angle_alpha   90.00
_cell.angle_beta   90.00
_cell.angle_gamma   90.00
#
_symmetry.space_group_name_H-M   'P 1'
#
loop_
_entity.id
_entity.type
_entity.pdbx_description
1 polymer ?
#
loop_
_entity_poly.entity_id
_entity_poly.type
_entity_poly.pdbx_seq_one_letter_code
_entity_poly.pdbx_strand_id
1 'polypeptide(L)'
;MYLLYLERTMNFKTRARQLGQGMTEYIIIVALIAIAAIVVYNLFGDTVRGQVGDMAAELGGGTATGQGATKGAAAGVEAINDAYNLGDFKQSETGQ
;
A
#
# COMPACT_ATOMS: atom_id res chain seq x y z
N MET A 1 7.83 53.16 37.42
CA MET A 1 8.14 52.79 36.02
C MET A 1 8.31 51.27 35.92
N TYR A 2 7.26 50.48 36.22
CA TYR A 2 7.41 49.02 36.35
C TYR A 2 6.15 48.16 36.16
N LEU A 3 5.05 48.64 35.57
CA LEU A 3 3.81 47.82 35.48
C LEU A 3 3.03 47.98 34.18
N LEU A 4 3.67 47.92 33.02
CA LEU A 4 2.94 47.96 31.75
C LEU A 4 3.61 47.16 30.62
N TYR A 5 4.06 45.93 30.92
CA TYR A 5 4.22 44.93 29.87
C TYR A 5 3.04 43.96 29.94
N LEU A 6 2.06 44.26 29.10
CA LEU A 6 0.84 43.49 28.90
C LEU A 6 1.21 42.21 28.16
N GLU A 7 1.27 41.06 28.85
CA GLU A 7 1.35 39.76 28.17
C GLU A 7 0.05 39.52 27.41
N ARG A 8 0.07 39.82 26.11
CA ARG A 8 -0.97 39.37 25.20
C ARG A 8 -0.76 37.88 24.96
N THR A 9 -1.48 37.06 25.72
CA THR A 9 -1.62 35.63 25.39
C THR A 9 -2.33 35.50 24.05
N MET A 10 -1.54 35.26 23.01
CA MET A 10 -2.05 34.93 21.68
C MET A 10 -2.68 33.53 21.75
N ASN A 11 -3.98 33.49 22.04
CA ASN A 11 -4.79 32.28 21.94
C ASN A 11 -4.86 31.85 20.46
N PHE A 12 -3.98 30.93 20.06
CA PHE A 12 -4.12 30.20 18.80
C PHE A 12 -5.34 29.29 18.92
N LYS A 13 -6.51 29.80 18.53
CA LYS A 13 -7.64 28.94 18.21
C LYS A 13 -7.25 28.14 16.97
N THR A 14 -6.72 26.94 17.18
CA THR A 14 -6.76 25.89 16.16
C THR A 14 -8.22 25.74 15.78
N ARG A 15 -8.60 26.27 14.61
CA ARG A 15 -9.88 25.91 14.01
C ARG A 15 -9.74 24.43 13.67
N ALA A 16 -10.15 23.58 14.60
CA ALA A 16 -10.46 22.20 14.30
C ALA A 16 -11.47 22.26 13.15
N ARG A 17 -11.01 21.95 11.94
CA ARG A 17 -11.89 21.74 10.78
C ARG A 17 -12.60 20.41 11.00
N GLN A 18 -13.38 20.32 12.07
CA GLN A 18 -14.22 19.18 12.44
C GLN A 18 -15.63 19.43 11.94
N LEU A 19 -15.75 19.60 10.62
CA LEU A 19 -17.03 19.54 9.93
C LEU A 19 -16.79 18.60 8.76
N GLY A 20 -16.80 17.30 9.08
CA GLY A 20 -16.26 16.23 8.22
C GLY A 20 -15.57 15.08 8.96
N GLN A 21 -15.60 15.03 10.30
CA GLN A 21 -15.17 13.85 11.08
C GLN A 21 -16.14 12.65 10.90
N GLY A 22 -16.73 12.52 9.71
CA GLY A 22 -17.66 11.46 9.38
C GLY A 22 -16.88 10.18 9.18
N MET A 23 -17.31 9.12 9.87
CA MET A 23 -16.78 7.77 9.66
C MET A 23 -16.75 7.40 8.16
N THR A 24 -17.62 7.99 7.34
CA THR A 24 -17.70 7.82 5.89
C THR A 24 -16.47 8.32 5.12
N GLU A 25 -15.81 9.41 5.53
CA GLU A 25 -14.61 9.92 4.83
C GLU A 25 -13.44 8.94 5.02
N TYR A 26 -13.28 8.46 6.25
CA TYR A 26 -12.29 7.42 6.56
C TYR A 26 -12.60 6.10 5.88
N ILE A 27 -13.87 5.67 5.84
CA ILE A 27 -14.28 4.44 5.15
C ILE A 27 -13.92 4.48 3.67
N ILE A 28 -14.15 5.61 2.98
CA ILE A 28 -13.81 5.75 1.56
C ILE A 28 -12.29 5.69 1.35
N ILE A 29 -11.51 6.41 2.15
CA ILE A 29 -10.04 6.40 2.05
C ILE A 29 -9.48 4.98 2.29
N VAL A 30 -9.97 4.29 3.32
CA VAL A 30 -9.55 2.92 3.64
C VAL A 30 -9.92 1.96 2.51
N ALA A 31 -11.11 2.09 1.93
CA ALA A 31 -11.53 1.26 0.80
C ALA A 31 -10.61 1.44 -0.42
N LEU A 32 -10.19 2.67 -0.73
CA LEU A 32 -9.25 2.94 -1.83
C LEU A 32 -7.87 2.32 -1.57
N ILE A 33 -7.36 2.43 -0.34
CA ILE A 33 -6.09 1.80 0.04
C ILE A 33 -6.19 0.27 -0.06
N ALA A 34 -7.30 -0.33 0.36
CA ALA A 34 -7.50 -1.78 0.29
C ALA A 34 -7.46 -2.29 -1.16
N ILE A 35 -8.12 -1.59 -2.08
CA ILE A 35 -8.09 -1.95 -3.51
C ILE A 35 -6.68 -1.83 -4.08
N ALA A 36 -5.96 -0.75 -3.76
CA ALA A 36 -4.58 -0.56 -4.20
C ALA A 36 -3.63 -1.63 -3.63
N ALA A 37 -3.82 -2.00 -2.37
CA ALA A 37 -3.01 -3.00 -1.68
C ALA A 37 -3.11 -4.37 -2.34
N ILE A 38 -4.30 -4.79 -2.77
CA ILE A 38 -4.50 -6.07 -3.47
C ILE A 38 -3.58 -6.17 -4.69
N VAL A 39 -3.54 -5.15 -5.54
CA VAL A 39 -2.70 -5.17 -6.75
C VAL A 39 -1.21 -5.20 -6.39
N VAL A 40 -0.78 -4.34 -5.46
CA VAL A 40 0.63 -4.20 -5.10
C VAL A 40 1.20 -5.47 -4.47
N TYR A 41 0.45 -6.14 -3.58
CA TYR A 41 0.97 -7.31 -2.86
C TYR A 41 1.21 -8.52 -3.76
N ASN A 42 0.34 -8.79 -4.72
CA ASN A 42 0.53 -9.91 -5.65
C ASN A 42 1.73 -9.66 -6.55
N LEU A 43 1.79 -8.46 -7.13
CA LEU A 43 2.82 -8.05 -8.05
C LEU A 43 4.22 -8.00 -7.44
N PHE A 44 4.29 -7.43 -6.24
CA PHE A 44 5.52 -7.39 -5.47
C PHE A 44 5.94 -8.80 -5.04
N GLY A 45 4.98 -9.63 -4.62
CA GLY A 45 5.23 -11.03 -4.25
C GLY A 45 5.85 -11.84 -5.38
N ASP A 46 5.34 -11.67 -6.60
CA ASP A 46 5.85 -12.32 -7.80
C ASP A 46 7.29 -11.90 -8.15
N THR A 47 7.56 -10.59 -8.05
CA THR A 47 8.90 -10.02 -8.28
C THR A 47 9.90 -10.53 -7.25
N VAL A 48 9.56 -10.46 -5.96
CA VAL A 48 10.42 -10.93 -4.87
C VAL A 48 10.68 -12.42 -4.99
N ARG A 49 9.65 -13.22 -5.27
CA ARG A 49 9.80 -14.67 -5.47
C ARG A 49 10.70 -14.99 -6.65
N GLY A 50 10.59 -14.25 -7.75
CA GLY A 50 11.47 -14.39 -8.91
C GLY A 50 12.93 -14.10 -8.55
N GLN A 51 13.20 -12.98 -7.87
CA GLN A 51 14.55 -12.59 -7.45
C GLN A 51 15.16 -13.60 -6.47
N VAL A 52 14.38 -14.06 -5.48
CA VAL A 52 14.84 -15.08 -4.52
C VAL A 52 15.09 -16.42 -5.23
N GLY A 53 14.27 -16.78 -6.21
CA GLY A 53 14.48 -17.96 -7.04
C GLY A 53 15.76 -17.89 -7.86
N ASP A 54 16.03 -16.74 -8.49
CA ASP A 54 17.27 -16.50 -9.23
C ASP A 54 18.51 -16.56 -8.31
N MET A 55 18.44 -15.95 -7.12
CA MET A 55 19.50 -16.03 -6.11
C MET A 55 19.74 -17.46 -5.62
N ALA A 56 18.68 -18.22 -5.37
CA ALA A 56 18.78 -19.61 -4.95
C ALA A 56 19.38 -20.51 -6.03
N ALA A 57 19.05 -20.26 -7.30
CA ALA A 57 19.63 -20.96 -8.44
C ALA A 57 21.14 -20.73 -8.51
N GLU A 58 21.59 -19.47 -8.43
CA GLU A 58 23.02 -19.12 -8.42
C GLU A 58 23.77 -19.72 -7.23
N LEU A 59 23.18 -19.64 -6.02
CA LEU A 59 23.75 -20.25 -4.81
C LEU A 59 23.85 -21.78 -4.90
N GLY A 60 22.91 -22.41 -5.61
CA GLY A 60 22.90 -23.85 -5.88
C GLY A 60 23.85 -24.29 -6.99
N GLY A 61 24.60 -23.37 -7.61
CA GLY A 61 25.49 -23.64 -8.75
C GLY A 61 24.76 -23.74 -10.09
N GLY A 62 23.49 -23.37 -10.15
CA GLY A 62 22.72 -23.17 -11.37
C GLY A 62 22.86 -21.74 -11.91
N THR A 63 22.06 -21.41 -12.92
CA THR A 63 22.08 -20.08 -13.56
C THR A 63 20.76 -19.34 -13.30
N ALA A 64 20.87 -18.08 -12.88
CA ALA A 64 19.76 -17.15 -12.77
C ALA A 64 19.16 -16.89 -14.14
N THR A 65 17.84 -16.93 -14.22
CA THR A 65 17.10 -16.70 -15.46
C THR A 65 16.55 -15.28 -15.55
N GLY A 66 16.79 -14.46 -14.53
CA GLY A 66 16.34 -13.08 -14.47
C GLY A 66 14.82 -12.97 -14.32
N GLN A 67 14.18 -14.00 -13.75
CA GLN A 67 12.73 -14.03 -13.52
C GLN A 67 12.27 -12.88 -12.63
N GLY A 68 13.07 -12.49 -11.64
CA GLY A 68 12.75 -11.34 -10.81
C GLY A 68 12.69 -10.03 -11.60
N ALA A 69 13.66 -9.80 -12.48
CA ALA A 69 13.72 -8.57 -13.29
C ALA A 69 12.63 -8.53 -14.36
N THR A 70 12.36 -9.67 -15.01
CA THR A 70 11.31 -9.79 -16.04
C THR A 70 9.92 -9.61 -15.44
N LYS A 71 9.62 -10.25 -14.30
CA LYS A 71 8.36 -10.05 -13.57
C LYS A 71 8.21 -8.61 -13.09
N GLY A 72 9.28 -8.00 -12.57
CA GLY A 72 9.28 -6.59 -12.17
C GLY A 72 9.03 -5.62 -13.34
N ALA A 73 9.46 -5.95 -14.56
CA ALA A 73 9.18 -5.16 -15.75
C ALA A 73 7.76 -5.39 -16.29
N ALA A 74 7.26 -6.62 -16.24
CA ALA A 74 5.88 -6.97 -16.59
C ALA A 74 4.87 -6.42 -15.58
N ALA A 75 5.34 -6.07 -14.37
CA ALA A 75 4.51 -5.70 -13.26
C ALA A 75 3.50 -4.57 -13.56
N GLY A 76 3.94 -3.51 -14.25
CA GLY A 76 3.06 -2.41 -14.63
C GLY A 76 1.98 -2.82 -15.65
N VAL A 77 2.25 -3.83 -16.47
CA VAL A 77 1.34 -4.35 -17.49
C VAL A 77 0.34 -5.32 -16.88
N GLU A 78 0.79 -6.21 -15.99
CA GLU A 78 -0.05 -7.14 -15.22
C GLU A 78 -1.00 -6.39 -14.28
N ALA A 79 -0.54 -5.30 -13.66
CA ALA A 79 -1.38 -4.44 -12.82
C ALA A 79 -2.60 -3.86 -13.57
N ILE A 80 -2.49 -3.67 -14.89
CA ILE A 80 -3.55 -3.08 -15.72
C ILE A 80 -4.40 -4.16 -16.40
N ASN A 81 -3.78 -5.20 -16.94
CA ASN A 81 -4.46 -6.20 -17.78
C ASN A 81 -4.92 -7.44 -17.00
N ASP A 82 -4.14 -7.87 -16.01
CA ASP A 82 -4.44 -8.99 -15.11
C ASP A 82 -4.82 -8.46 -13.73
N ALA A 83 -5.64 -7.40 -13.73
CA ALA A 83 -6.04 -6.69 -12.53
C ALA A 83 -6.54 -7.69 -11.48
N TYR A 84 -5.70 -7.97 -10.48
CA TYR A 84 -6.07 -8.81 -9.35
C TYR A 84 -7.25 -8.12 -8.66
N ASN A 85 -8.42 -8.71 -8.81
CA ASN A 85 -9.68 -8.12 -8.41
C ASN A 85 -10.08 -8.69 -7.05
N LEU A 86 -10.99 -7.98 -6.36
CA LEU A 86 -11.60 -8.47 -5.12
C LEU A 86 -12.25 -9.88 -5.25
N GLY A 87 -12.57 -10.29 -6.48
CA GLY A 87 -13.07 -11.63 -6.80
C GLY A 87 -12.04 -12.74 -6.61
N ASP A 88 -10.76 -12.47 -6.82
CA ASP A 88 -9.69 -13.47 -6.78
C ASP A 88 -9.34 -13.88 -5.34
N PHE A 89 -9.70 -13.04 -4.37
CA PHE A 89 -9.51 -13.27 -2.94
C PHE A 89 -10.78 -13.76 -2.24
N LYS A 90 -11.81 -14.15 -3.00
CA LYS A 90 -12.95 -14.83 -2.40
C LYS A 90 -12.50 -16.20 -1.93
N GLN A 91 -12.29 -16.31 -0.62
CA GLN A 91 -12.12 -17.59 0.03
C GLN A 91 -13.36 -18.43 -0.26
N SER A 92 -13.20 -19.60 -0.89
CA SER A 92 -14.29 -20.58 -0.88
C SER A 92 -14.51 -20.93 0.58
N GLU A 93 -15.60 -20.45 1.16
CA GLU A 93 -16.12 -21.03 2.38
C GLU A 93 -16.58 -22.43 2.00
N THR A 94 -15.65 -23.38 2.03
CA THR A 94 -15.96 -24.79 2.03
C THR A 94 -16.66 -25.01 3.37
N GLY A 95 -17.98 -24.81 3.34
CA GLY A 95 -18.84 -25.13 4.46
C GLY A 95 -18.56 -26.55 4.89
N GLN A 96 -18.19 -26.69 6.16
CA GLN A 96 -18.57 -27.88 6.91
C GLN A 96 -20.10 -27.91 7.02
#